data_AF-A0A538T7X5-F1
#
_entry.id   AF-A0A538T7X5-F1
#
_cell.length_a   1.000
_cell.length_b   1.000
_cell.length_c   1.000
_cell.angle_alpha   90.00
_cell.angle_beta   90.00
_cell.angle_gamma   90.00
#
_symmetry.space_group_name_H-M   'P 1'
#
loop_
_entity.id
_entity.type
_entity.pdbx_description
1 polymer ?
#
loop_
_entity_poly.entity_id
_entity_poly.type
_entity_poly.pdbx_seq_one_letter_code
_entity_poly.pdbx_strand_id
1 'polypeptide(L)' 'NVTKRRWEVNLQTVRAVIEGKPRKLRVCTRCIRSGAVQKGMRAKEAQRVRTA' A
#
# COMPACT_ATOMS: atom_id res chain seq x y z
N ASN A 1 -32.06 16.07 10.61
CA ASN A 1 -30.97 15.33 11.27
C ASN A 1 -30.17 14.61 10.19
N VAL A 2 -29.05 15.18 9.73
CA VAL A 2 -28.21 14.63 8.64
C VAL A 2 -26.80 14.47 9.19
N THR A 3 -26.39 13.23 9.46
CA THR A 3 -25.04 12.93 9.94
C THR A 3 -24.06 12.97 8.77
N LYS A 4 -22.88 13.56 8.98
CA LYS A 4 -21.81 13.61 7.97
C LYS A 4 -21.19 12.22 7.81
N ARG A 5 -21.75 11.40 6.92
CA ARG A 5 -21.17 10.12 6.50
C ARG A 5 -19.94 10.36 5.62
N ARG A 6 -18.82 9.73 5.95
CA ARG A 6 -17.65 9.64 5.06
C ARG A 6 -17.67 8.30 4.32
N TRP A 7 -17.56 8.37 3.01
CA TRP A 7 -17.41 7.19 2.15
C TRP A 7 -15.91 6.94 1.99
N GLU A 8 -15.36 6.07 2.83
CA GLU A 8 -13.96 5.68 2.68
C GLU A 8 -13.80 4.91 1.35
N VAL A 9 -12.83 5.34 0.53
CA VAL A 9 -12.37 4.55 -0.62
C VAL A 9 -11.93 3.19 -0.10
N ASN A 10 -12.17 2.13 -0.87
CA ASN A 10 -11.92 0.73 -0.51
C ASN A 10 -10.52 0.52 0.10
N LEU A 11 -10.41 0.70 1.42
CA LEU A 11 -9.16 0.77 2.18
C LEU A 11 -8.85 -0.62 2.71
N GLN A 12 -7.76 -1.19 2.24
CA GLN A 12 -7.39 -2.57 2.51
C GLN A 12 -6.16 -2.61 3.40
N THR A 13 -6.18 -3.46 4.43
CA THR A 13 -5.04 -3.64 5.33
C THR A 13 -4.05 -4.62 4.69
N VAL A 14 -2.86 -4.13 4.35
CA VAL A 14 -1.81 -4.93 3.70
C VAL A 14 -0.49 -4.85 4.44
N ARG A 15 0.33 -5.91 4.29
CA ARG A 15 1.74 -5.88 4.67
C ARG A 15 2.55 -5.30 3.51
N ALA A 16 3.17 -4.16 3.74
CA ALA A 16 3.98 -3.48 2.74
C ALA A 16 5.32 -3.06 3.31
N VAL A 17 6.32 -2.99 2.45
CA VAL A 17 7.68 -2.61 2.82
C VAL A 17 7.80 -1.11 2.66
N ILE A 18 7.96 -0.41 3.79
CA ILE A 18 8.24 1.03 3.82
C ILE A 18 9.67 1.17 4.33
N GLU A 19 10.53 1.86 3.58
CA GLU A 19 11.94 2.09 3.96
C GLU A 19 12.71 0.79 4.26
N GLY A 20 12.40 -0.29 3.53
CA GLY A 20 13.03 -1.60 3.74
C GLY A 20 12.51 -2.41 4.92
N LYS A 21 11.57 -1.88 5.73
CA LYS A 21 10.95 -2.59 6.85
C LYS A 21 9.50 -2.98 6.52
N PRO A 22 9.09 -4.25 6.72
CA PRO A 22 7.70 -4.64 6.53
C PRO A 22 6.83 -4.07 7.66
N ARG A 23 5.80 -3.30 7.29
CA ARG A 23 4.79 -2.76 8.22
C ARG A 23 3.39 -3.15 7.76
N LYS A 24 2.43 -3.16 8.69
CA LYS A 24 1.00 -3.24 8.37
C LYS A 24 0.48 -1.82 8.18
N LEU A 25 -0.15 -1.55 7.04
CA LEU A 25 -0.78 -0.26 6.76
C LEU A 25 -2.08 -0.41 5.98
N ARG A 26 -2.94 0.61 6.09
CA ARG A 26 -4.15 0.73 5.29
C ARG A 26 -3.78 1.38 3.96
N VAL A 27 -4.04 0.68 2.86
CA VAL A 27 -3.70 1.11 1.51
C VAL A 27 -4.96 1.13 0.66
N CYS A 28 -5.07 2.13 -0.21
CA CYS A 28 -6.17 2.21 -1.16
C CYS A 28 -6.03 1.15 -2.26
N THR A 29 -7.12 0.54 -2.72
CA THR A 29 -7.06 -0.43 -3.83
C THR A 29 -6.42 0.14 -5.11
N ARG A 30 -6.57 1.45 -5.37
CA ARG A 30 -5.92 2.15 -6.48
C ARG A 30 -4.38 2.16 -6.36
N CYS A 31 -3.88 2.33 -5.14
CA CYS A 31 -2.47 2.36 -4.78
C CYS A 31 -1.83 0.95 -4.93
N ILE A 32 -2.61 -0.09 -4.59
CA ILE A 32 -2.22 -1.49 -4.82
C ILE A 32 -2.13 -1.75 -6.33
N ARG A 33 -3.12 -1.27 -7.11
CA ARG A 33 -3.17 -1.45 -8.56
C ARG A 33 -2.06 -0.70 -9.30
N SER A 34 -1.69 0.49 -8.83
CA SER A 34 -0.63 1.29 -9.46
C SER A 34 0.79 0.85 -9.11
N GLY A 35 0.94 -0.16 -8.24
CA GLY A 35 2.26 -0.60 -7.78
C GLY A 35 3.00 0.43 -6.92
N ALA A 36 2.32 1.49 -6.48
CA ALA A 36 2.91 2.54 -5.64
C ALA A 36 3.30 2.02 -4.24
N VAL A 37 2.77 0.85 -3.86
CA VAL A 37 3.09 0.19 -2.59
C VAL A 37 3.68 -1.18 -2.88
N GLN A 38 4.92 -1.39 -2.43
CA GLN A 38 5.59 -2.69 -2.48
C GLN A 38 4.93 -3.66 -1.50
N LYS A 39 3.95 -4.42 -1.99
CA LYS A 39 3.35 -5.53 -1.25
C LYS A 39 4.42 -6.60 -1.07
N GLY A 40 4.79 -6.89 0.19
CA GLY A 40 5.93 -7.71 0.61
C GLY A 40 6.52 -8.58 -0.50
N MET A 41 7.45 -8.00 -1.26
CA MET A 41 8.01 -8.66 -2.42
C MET A 41 8.87 -9.83 -1.98
N ARG A 42 8.89 -10.87 -2.81
CA ARG A 42 9.98 -11.86 -2.78
C ARG A 42 11.29 -11.08 -3.00
N ALA A 43 12.35 -11.45 -2.28
CA ALA A 43 13.59 -10.67 -2.13
C ALA A 43 14.19 -10.06 -3.43
N LYS A 44 13.92 -10.62 -4.62
CA LYS A 44 14.42 -10.15 -5.92
C LYS A 44 13.87 -8.80 -6.41
N GLU A 45 12.72 -8.37 -5.94
CA GLU A 45 11.93 -7.36 -6.66
C GLU A 45 11.98 -5.97 -5.97
N ALA A 46 12.44 -5.92 -4.71
CA ALA A 46 12.75 -4.68 -3.97
C ALA A 46 14.04 -3.97 -4.45
N GLN A 47 14.96 -4.69 -5.10
CA GLN A 47 16.24 -4.11 -5.59
C GLN A 47 16.09 -3.30 -6.89
N ARG A 48 15.07 -3.59 -7.70
CA ARG A 48 14.85 -2.90 -9.00
C ARG A 48 14.39 -1.45 -8.87
N VAL A 49 13.80 -1.07 -7.74
CA VAL A 49 13.28 0.30 -7.51
C VAL A 49 14.40 1.28 -7.09
N ARG A 50 15.60 0.79 -6.76
CA ARG A 50 16.74 1.64 -6.33
C ARG A 50 17.67 2.07 -7.47
N THR A 51 17.48 1.52 -8.67
CA THR A 51 18.37 1.73 -9.83
C THR A 51 17.69 2.47 -10.99
N ALA A 52 16.54 3.09 -10.73
CA ALA A 52 15.83 3.98 -11.66
C ALA A 52 15.59 5.33 -10.98
#